data_AF-A0A4R1RVZ2-F1
#
_entry.id   AF-A0A4R1RVZ2-F1
#
_cell.length_a   1.000
_cell.length_b   1.000
_cell.length_c   1.000
_cell.angle_alpha   90.00
_cell.angle_beta   90.00
_cell.angle_gamma   90.00
#
_symmetry.space_group_name_H-M   'P 1'
#
loop_
_entity.id
_entity.type
_entity.pdbx_description
1 polymer ?
#
loop_
_entity_poly.entity_id
_entity_poly.type
_entity_poly.pdbx_seq_one_letter_code
_entity_poly.pdbx_strand_id
1 'polypeptide(L)'
;MSVSPSKTLPEPSREAVIYKALSDAYPVAVSAKSLMEISGLAWRSEPVLSFHMLCISLAKIRVGLSRQRFRLDRTGSTPEDSYWLHKCVGGV
;
A
#
# COMPACT_ATOMS: atom_id res chain seq x y z
N MET A 1 9.32 -20.64 -37.42
CA MET A 1 9.85 -20.35 -36.07
C MET A 1 8.67 -19.91 -35.21
N SER A 2 8.14 -20.78 -34.35
CA SER A 2 7.02 -20.45 -33.46
C SER A 2 7.54 -19.71 -32.23
N VAL A 3 7.09 -18.48 -32.03
CA VAL A 3 7.35 -17.70 -30.82
C VAL A 3 6.36 -18.16 -29.76
N SER A 4 6.84 -18.85 -28.71
CA SER A 4 6.02 -19.14 -27.54
C SER A 4 5.60 -17.83 -26.88
N PRO A 5 4.32 -17.61 -26.54
CA PRO A 5 3.92 -16.45 -25.77
C PRO A 5 4.55 -16.57 -24.38
N SER A 6 5.45 -15.65 -24.05
CA SER A 6 5.92 -15.45 -22.68
C SER A 6 4.68 -15.28 -21.80
N LYS A 7 4.48 -16.20 -20.86
CA LYS A 7 3.38 -16.16 -19.90
C LYS A 7 3.64 -14.98 -18.96
N THR A 8 3.25 -13.78 -19.37
CA THR A 8 3.34 -12.57 -18.55
C THR A 8 2.42 -12.80 -17.36
N LEU A 9 3.00 -12.97 -16.16
CA LEU A 9 2.20 -12.98 -14.95
C LEU A 9 1.47 -11.63 -14.86
N PRO A 10 0.18 -11.62 -14.47
CA PRO A 10 -0.53 -10.37 -14.30
C PRO A 10 0.22 -9.51 -13.29
N GLU A 11 0.44 -8.24 -13.62
CA GLU A 11 1.08 -7.32 -12.68
C GLU A 11 0.26 -7.25 -11.39
N PRO A 12 0.91 -7.27 -10.22
CA PRO A 12 0.20 -7.16 -8.96
C PRO A 12 -0.56 -5.83 -8.92
N SER A 13 -1.78 -5.86 -8.36
CA SER A 13 -2.54 -4.62 -8.17
C SER A 13 -1.77 -3.66 -7.27
N ARG A 14 -2.03 -2.37 -7.43
CA ARG A 14 -1.43 -1.32 -6.60
C ARG A 14 -1.62 -1.60 -5.10
N GLU A 15 -2.83 -2.02 -4.72
CA GLU A 15 -3.16 -2.37 -3.34
C GLU A 15 -2.33 -3.56 -2.85
N ALA A 16 -2.07 -4.56 -3.68
CA ALA A 16 -1.23 -5.70 -3.32
C ALA A 16 0.23 -5.29 -3.11
N VAL A 17 0.76 -4.41 -3.97
CA VAL A 17 2.11 -3.86 -3.84
C VAL A 17 2.26 -3.05 -2.55
N ILE A 18 1.31 -2.14 -2.27
CA ILE A 18 1.30 -1.34 -1.04
C ILE A 18 1.21 -2.23 0.20
N TYR A 19 0.30 -3.22 0.19
CA TYR A 19 0.14 -4.14 1.32
C TYR A 19 1.40 -4.96 1.57
N LYS A 20 2.06 -5.44 0.50
CA LYS A 20 3.33 -6.17 0.61
C LYS A 20 4.41 -5.28 1.21
N ALA A 21 4.56 -4.04 0.75
CA ALA A 21 5.54 -3.10 1.29
C ALA A 21 5.33 -2.85 2.80
N LEU A 22 4.08 -2.67 3.23
CA LEU A 22 3.73 -2.50 4.64
C LEU A 22 3.95 -3.78 5.47
N SER A 23 3.73 -4.96 4.89
CA SER A 23 3.96 -6.25 5.55
C SER A 23 5.44 -6.56 5.70
N ASP A 24 6.24 -6.29 4.66
CA ASP A 24 7.69 -6.48 4.68
C ASP A 24 8.37 -5.53 5.67
N ALA A 25 7.82 -4.32 5.85
CA ALA A 25 8.32 -3.34 6.80
C ALA A 25 7.83 -3.55 8.24
N TYR A 26 6.81 -4.38 8.48
CA TYR A 26 6.19 -4.53 9.81
C TYR A 26 7.22 -4.87 10.91
N PRO A 27 7.20 -4.21 12.08
CA PRO A 27 6.22 -3.22 12.55
C PRO A 27 6.60 -1.75 12.30
N VAL A 28 7.51 -1.48 11.36
CA VAL A 28 8.04 -0.14 11.07
C VAL A 28 7.09 0.66 10.18
N ALA A 29 7.06 1.98 10.37
CA ALA A 29 6.29 2.90 9.55
C ALA A 29 6.97 3.18 8.20
N VAL A 30 6.15 3.29 7.16
CA VAL A 30 6.56 3.62 5.79
C VAL A 30 5.95 4.96 5.41
N SER A 31 6.75 5.87 4.87
CA SER A 31 6.27 7.19 4.48
C SER A 31 5.28 7.11 3.32
N ALA A 32 4.32 8.05 3.25
CA ALA A 32 3.39 8.17 2.14
C ALA A 32 4.13 8.30 0.79
N LYS A 33 5.24 9.05 0.77
CA LYS A 33 6.11 9.23 -0.41
C LYS A 33 6.69 7.91 -0.90
N SER A 34 7.24 7.10 0.02
CA SER A 34 7.75 5.77 -0.31
C SER A 34 6.64 4.87 -0.86
N LEU A 35 5.45 4.89 -0.24
CA LEU A 35 4.31 4.08 -0.72
C LEU A 35 3.82 4.55 -2.10
N MET A 36 3.78 5.85 -2.38
CA MET A 36 3.46 6.36 -3.71
C MET A 36 4.49 5.92 -4.74
N GLU A 37 5.78 6.06 -4.43
CA GLU A 37 6.88 5.67 -5.34
C GLU A 37 6.86 4.17 -5.66
N ILE A 38 6.77 3.31 -4.64
CA ILE A 38 6.75 1.85 -4.82
C ILE A 38 5.50 1.39 -5.58
N SER A 39 4.39 2.11 -5.43
CA SER A 39 3.12 1.78 -6.08
C SER A 39 2.94 2.41 -7.46
N GLY A 40 4.00 3.02 -8.02
CA GLY A 40 4.00 3.61 -9.36
C GLY A 40 3.22 4.93 -9.47
N LEU A 41 2.93 5.59 -8.35
CA LEU A 41 2.27 6.90 -8.34
C LEU A 41 3.32 8.00 -8.51
N ALA A 42 3.10 8.88 -9.48
CA ALA A 42 4.02 9.93 -9.88
C ALA A 42 4.00 11.14 -8.92
N TRP A 43 4.30 10.93 -7.63
CA TRP A 43 4.12 11.94 -6.59
C TRP A 43 5.01 13.18 -6.76
N ARG A 44 6.14 13.07 -7.48
CA ARG A 44 7.04 14.20 -7.76
C ARG A 44 6.46 15.17 -8.79
N SER A 45 5.67 14.67 -9.75
CA SER A 45 5.01 15.51 -10.76
C SER A 45 3.60 15.91 -10.32
N GLU A 46 2.87 14.99 -9.67
CA GLU A 46 1.47 15.18 -9.28
C GLU A 46 1.24 14.75 -7.81
N PRO A 47 1.73 15.51 -6.83
CA PRO A 47 1.72 15.11 -5.42
C PRO A 47 0.32 14.95 -4.84
N VAL A 48 -0.60 15.87 -5.15
CA VAL A 48 -1.96 15.86 -4.60
C VAL A 48 -2.76 14.67 -5.16
N LEU A 49 -2.72 14.47 -6.48
CA LEU A 49 -3.44 13.36 -7.11
C LEU A 49 -2.85 12.01 -6.67
N SER A 50 -1.53 11.89 -6.63
CA SER A 50 -0.86 10.68 -6.16
C SER A 50 -1.24 10.36 -4.72
N PHE A 51 -1.27 11.35 -3.84
CA PHE A 51 -1.67 11.13 -2.45
C PHE A 51 -3.14 10.76 -2.32
N HIS A 52 -4.02 11.38 -3.11
CA HIS A 52 -5.44 11.01 -3.16
C HIS A 52 -5.63 9.55 -3.61
N MET A 53 -4.91 9.14 -4.65
CA MET A 53 -4.93 7.77 -5.15
C MET A 53 -4.35 6.77 -4.13
N LEU A 54 -3.29 7.15 -3.40
CA LEU A 54 -2.78 6.36 -2.28
C LEU A 54 -3.85 6.18 -1.20
N CYS A 55 -4.54 7.26 -0.80
CA CYS A 55 -5.62 7.20 0.19
C CYS A 55 -6.74 6.24 -0.21
N ILE A 56 -7.14 6.25 -1.49
CA ILE A 56 -8.13 5.30 -2.02
C ILE A 56 -7.63 3.86 -1.89
N SER A 57 -6.39 3.57 -2.29
CA SER A 57 -5.83 2.23 -2.18
C SER A 57 -5.70 1.76 -0.72
N LEU A 58 -5.26 2.65 0.19
CA LEU A 58 -5.19 2.36 1.62
C LEU A 58 -6.57 2.11 2.24
N ALA A 59 -7.62 2.81 1.80
CA ALA A 59 -8.98 2.55 2.23
C ALA A 59 -9.45 1.14 1.82
N LYS A 60 -9.15 0.71 0.60
CA LYS A 60 -9.45 -0.66 0.14
C LYS A 60 -8.67 -1.71 0.94
N ILE A 61 -7.39 -1.47 1.22
CA ILE A 61 -6.57 -2.34 2.07
C ILE A 61 -7.19 -2.45 3.46
N ARG A 62 -7.62 -1.32 4.06
CA ARG A 62 -8.26 -1.32 5.37
C ARG A 62 -9.54 -2.15 5.41
N VAL A 63 -10.36 -2.10 4.34
CA VAL A 63 -11.53 -2.97 4.20
C VAL A 63 -11.12 -4.45 4.15
N GLY A 64 -10.08 -4.80 3.39
CA GLY A 64 -9.54 -6.17 3.33
C GLY A 64 -8.99 -6.67 4.68
N LEU A 65 -8.36 -5.77 5.43
CA LEU A 65 -7.79 -6.03 6.75
C LEU A 65 -8.84 -6.26 7.84
N SER A 66 -10.07 -5.79 7.67
CA SER A 66 -11.16 -5.99 8.66
C SER A 66 -11.43 -7.47 8.97
N ARG A 67 -11.06 -8.38 8.06
CA ARG A 67 -11.17 -9.83 8.23
C ARG A 67 -9.92 -10.46 8.84
N GLN A 68 -8.89 -9.67 9.15
CA GLN A 68 -7.58 -10.11 9.63
C GLN A 68 -7.28 -9.52 11.01
N ARG A 69 -6.30 -10.08 11.73
CA ARG A 69 -5.81 -9.54 13.02
C ARG A 69 -4.84 -8.37 12.84
N PHE A 70 -5.03 -7.56 11.80
CA PHE A 70 -4.20 -6.41 11.49
C PHE A 70 -5.06 -5.17 11.26
N ARG A 71 -4.57 -4.02 11.70
CA ARG A 71 -5.12 -2.71 11.41
C ARG A 71 -4.06 -1.88 10.69
N LEU A 72 -4.50 -1.09 9.71
CA LEU A 72 -3.70 -0.04 9.12
C LEU A 72 -3.84 1.24 9.96
N ASP A 73 -2.72 1.80 10.41
CA ASP A 73 -2.65 3.07 11.12
C ASP A 73 -1.75 4.09 10.43
N ARG A 74 -1.83 5.34 10.88
CA ARG A 74 -1.13 6.48 10.27
C ARG A 74 -0.86 7.61 11.26
N THR A 75 0.16 8.43 10.99
CA THR A 75 0.47 9.63 11.79
C THR A 75 -0.48 10.80 11.52
N GLY A 76 -1.11 10.86 10.35
CA GLY A 76 -1.94 11.99 9.94
C GLY A 76 -2.63 11.82 8.58
N SER A 77 -2.88 12.92 7.87
CA SER A 77 -3.64 12.95 6.61
C SER A 77 -2.99 13.77 5.49
N THR A 78 -1.66 13.90 5.52
CA THR A 78 -0.87 14.66 4.55
C THR A 78 0.13 13.75 3.82
N PRO A 79 0.68 14.20 2.68
CA PRO A 79 1.75 13.48 1.99
C PRO A 79 3.07 13.33 2.78
N GLU A 80 3.20 13.98 3.94
CA GLU A 80 4.36 13.85 4.83
C GLU A 80 4.18 12.77 5.90
N ASP A 81 2.97 12.21 6.00
CA ASP A 81 2.64 11.23 7.02
C ASP A 81 3.17 9.82 6.69
N SER A 82 3.23 8.98 7.72
CA SER A 82 3.66 7.59 7.61
C SER A 82 2.54 6.62 7.98
N TYR A 83 2.61 5.41 7.44
CA TYR A 83 1.63 4.34 7.59
C TYR A 83 2.30 3.05 8.06
N TRP A 84 1.61 2.26 8.88
CA TRP A 84 2.10 0.96 9.34
C TRP A 84 0.97 -0.01 9.61
N LEU A 85 1.30 -1.30 9.63
CA LEU A 85 0.42 -2.34 10.15
C LEU A 85 0.60 -2.46 11.65
N HIS A 86 -0.52 -2.56 12.36
CA HIS A 86 -0.58 -2.86 13.78
C HIS A 86 -1.27 -4.21 13.95
N LYS A 87 -0.70 -5.12 14.74
CA LYS A 87 -1.41 -6.36 15.09
C LYS A 87 -2.50 -6.03 16.10
N CYS A 88 -3.73 -6.37 15.79
CA CYS A 88 -4.81 -6.33 16.76
C CYS A 88 -4.57 -7.46 17.77
N VAL A 89 -4.09 -7.13 18.97
CA VAL A 89 -4.09 -8.07 20.09
C VAL A 89 -5.57 -8.26 20.47
N GLY A 90 -6.09 -9.47 20.32
CA GLY A 90 -7.46 -9.77 20.68
C GLY A 90 -7.69 -9.48 22.16
N GLY A 91 -8.57 -8.52 22.45
CA GLY A 91 -9.25 -8.51 23.73
C GLY A 91 -10.21 -9.69 23.75
N VAL A 92 -10.00 -10.58 24.71
CA VAL A 92 -11.02 -11.52 25.20
C VAL A 92 -12.29 -10.77 25.60
#